data_AF-A0A9Q3CRQ7-F1
#
_entry.id   AF-A0A9Q3CRQ7-F1
#
_cell.length_a   1.000
_cell.length_b   1.000
_cell.length_c   1.000
_cell.angle_alpha   90.00
_cell.angle_beta   90.00
_cell.angle_gamma   90.00
#
_symmetry.space_group_name_H-M   'P 1'
#
loop_
_entity.id
_entity.type
_entity.pdbx_description
1 polymer ?
#
loop_
_entity_poly.entity_id
_entity_poly.type
_entity_poly.pdbx_seq_one_letter_code
_entity_poly.pdbx_strand_id
1 'polypeptide(L)'
;MPTQISVIYSVKDTHKDQFVANQLVEAQINPSLSPKMRHDLIDLLYTYKNAFASDNEPLGSIKGHEVDITLNIDRPYPPVLKRPASPASPRAREGLEKHIEELRQLDVLRKVGHTEEVEVTTPVIISWNNDK
;
A
#
# COMPACT_ATOMS: atom_id res chain seq x y z
N MET A 1 41.82 23.28 -31.40
CA MET A 1 41.75 22.48 -30.16
C MET A 1 40.51 21.61 -30.24
N PRO A 2 40.61 20.28 -30.39
CA PRO A 2 39.43 19.43 -30.42
C PRO A 2 38.93 19.20 -29.00
N THR A 3 37.67 19.55 -28.77
CA THR A 3 36.93 19.37 -27.51
C THR A 3 36.81 17.88 -27.21
N GLN A 4 37.40 17.44 -26.10
CA GLN A 4 37.24 16.08 -25.61
C GLN A 4 35.79 15.87 -25.19
N ILE A 5 35.08 15.00 -25.91
CA ILE A 5 33.77 14.49 -25.49
C ILE A 5 34.06 13.51 -24.36
N SER A 6 33.86 13.96 -23.12
CA SER A 6 33.90 13.09 -21.95
C SER A 6 32.75 12.09 -22.06
N VAL A 7 33.08 10.85 -22.39
CA VAL A 7 32.16 9.70 -22.30
C VAL A 7 31.81 9.56 -20.81
N ILE A 8 30.60 9.98 -20.44
CA ILE A 8 30.05 9.70 -19.12
C ILE A 8 29.76 8.21 -19.11
N TYR A 9 30.67 7.43 -18.54
CA TYR A 9 30.41 6.04 -18.22
C TYR A 9 29.25 6.03 -17.23
N SER A 10 28.06 5.66 -17.70
CA SER A 10 26.93 5.33 -16.84
C SER A 10 27.38 4.18 -15.95
N VAL A 11 27.68 4.48 -14.69
CA VAL A 11 27.88 3.46 -13.66
C VAL A 11 26.60 2.61 -13.66
N LYS A 12 26.75 1.30 -13.83
CA LYS A 12 25.62 0.37 -13.75
C LYS A 12 25.06 0.42 -12.32
N ASP A 13 23.93 1.07 -12.14
CA ASP A 13 23.17 1.02 -10.90
C ASP A 13 22.22 -0.18 -10.98
N THR A 14 22.62 -1.27 -10.34
CA THR A 14 21.85 -2.52 -10.30
C THR A 14 20.46 -2.32 -9.69
N HIS A 15 20.28 -1.37 -8.77
CA HIS A 15 18.98 -1.09 -8.17
C HIS A 15 18.08 -0.28 -9.11
N LYS A 16 18.64 0.66 -9.88
CA LYS A 16 17.89 1.38 -10.92
C LYS A 16 17.44 0.44 -12.04
N ASP A 17 18.30 -0.50 -12.45
CA ASP A 17 17.95 -1.51 -13.44
C ASP A 17 16.80 -2.42 -12.95
N GLN A 18 16.84 -2.84 -11.69
CA GLN A 18 15.74 -3.59 -11.05
C GLN A 18 14.46 -2.78 -10.96
N PHE A 19 14.54 -1.48 -10.61
CA PHE A 19 13.38 -0.58 -10.59
C PHE A 19 12.71 -0.50 -11.96
N VAL A 20 13.50 -0.32 -13.03
CA VAL A 20 12.96 -0.30 -14.40
C VAL A 20 12.30 -1.62 -14.76
N ALA A 21 12.94 -2.75 -14.45
CA ALA A 21 12.43 -4.08 -14.78
C ALA A 21 11.16 -4.47 -14.02
N ASN A 22 11.02 -4.04 -12.77
CA ASN A 22 9.94 -4.49 -11.89
C ASN A 22 8.79 -3.47 -11.81
N GLN A 23 9.09 -2.17 -11.82
CA GLN A 23 8.09 -1.12 -11.55
C GLN A 23 7.68 -0.34 -12.79
N LEU A 24 8.53 -0.29 -13.82
CA LEU A 24 8.21 0.43 -15.07
C LEU A 24 7.85 -0.50 -16.23
N VAL A 25 7.68 -1.80 -15.97
CA VAL A 25 7.42 -2.79 -17.05
C VAL A 25 6.10 -2.53 -17.77
N GLU A 26 5.08 -2.10 -17.04
CA GLU A 26 3.76 -1.74 -17.57
C GLU A 26 3.64 -0.23 -17.86
N ALA A 27 4.69 0.55 -17.59
CA ALA A 27 4.65 1.99 -17.76
C ALA A 27 4.63 2.36 -19.24
N GLN A 28 3.61 3.11 -19.65
CA GLN A 28 3.49 3.63 -21.01
C GLN A 28 4.26 4.94 -21.15
N ILE A 29 5.57 4.82 -21.36
CA ILE A 29 6.45 5.96 -21.65
C ILE A 29 6.32 6.33 -23.13
N ASN A 30 6.15 7.62 -23.41
CA ASN A 30 6.01 8.13 -24.78
C ASN A 30 7.20 7.68 -25.66
N PRO A 31 6.96 6.94 -26.77
CA PRO A 31 8.02 6.42 -27.62
C PRO A 31 8.77 7.50 -28.41
N SER A 32 8.20 8.69 -28.55
CA SER A 32 8.82 9.83 -29.25
C SER A 32 9.90 10.54 -28.43
N LEU A 33 10.14 10.13 -27.18
CA LEU A 33 11.20 10.70 -26.35
C LEU A 33 12.58 10.33 -26.90
N SER A 34 13.47 11.32 -26.97
CA SER A 34 14.86 11.05 -27.29
C SER A 34 15.50 10.15 -26.23
N PRO A 35 16.56 9.38 -26.56
CA PRO A 35 17.23 8.50 -25.60
C PRO A 35 17.68 9.24 -24.34
N LYS A 36 18.15 10.49 -24.49
CA LYS A 36 18.55 11.34 -23.36
C LYS A 36 17.35 11.68 -22.46
N MET A 37 16.25 12.15 -23.04
CA MET A 37 15.05 12.52 -22.26
C MET A 37 14.46 11.31 -21.54
N ARG A 38 14.48 10.14 -22.17
CA ARG A 38 14.02 8.90 -21.53
C ARG A 38 14.93 8.54 -20.34
N HIS A 39 16.24 8.72 -20.47
CA HIS A 39 17.18 8.50 -19.38
C HIS A 39 16.90 9.46 -18.21
N ASP A 40 16.80 10.75 -18.50
CA ASP A 40 16.53 11.81 -17.51
C ASP A 40 15.19 11.56 -16.78
N LEU A 41 14.17 11.09 -17.50
CA LEU A 41 12.88 10.70 -16.90
C LEU A 41 13.02 9.53 -15.93
N ILE A 42 13.73 8.47 -16.34
CA ILE A 42 13.94 7.30 -15.47
C ILE A 42 14.75 7.70 -14.23
N ASP A 43 15.75 8.58 -14.38
CA ASP A 43 16.48 9.14 -13.24
C ASP A 43 15.57 9.87 -12.27
N LEU A 44 14.68 10.71 -12.78
CA LEU A 44 13.73 11.45 -11.96
C LEU A 44 12.77 10.52 -11.22
N LEU A 45 12.19 9.54 -11.93
CA LEU A 45 11.30 8.54 -11.34
C LEU A 45 12.01 7.71 -10.26
N TYR A 46 13.25 7.28 -10.51
CA TYR A 46 14.02 6.50 -9.54
C TYR A 46 14.42 7.33 -8.30
N THR A 47 14.72 8.62 -8.51
CA THR A 47 15.05 9.56 -7.43
C THR A 47 13.87 9.76 -6.49
N TYR A 48 12.66 9.91 -7.04
CA TYR A 48 11.44 10.18 -6.27
C TYR A 48 10.52 8.96 -6.13
N LYS A 49 11.03 7.74 -6.28
CA LYS A 49 10.22 6.50 -6.29
C LYS A 49 9.32 6.35 -5.06
N ASN A 50 9.76 6.80 -3.88
CA ASN A 50 9.00 6.72 -2.62
C ASN A 50 7.86 7.77 -2.54
N ALA A 51 7.77 8.71 -3.48
CA ALA A 51 6.66 9.65 -3.56
C ALA A 51 5.43 9.07 -4.28
N PHE A 52 5.58 7.91 -4.91
CA PHE A 52 4.51 7.20 -5.61
C PHE A 52 4.02 6.03 -4.77
N ALA A 53 2.75 5.68 -4.92
CA ALA A 53 2.21 4.47 -4.31
C ALA A 53 2.91 3.24 -4.91
N SER A 54 3.27 2.29 -4.05
CA SER A 54 3.82 1.00 -4.46
C SER A 54 3.17 -0.13 -3.68
N ASP A 55 3.22 -1.34 -4.23
CA ASP A 55 2.60 -2.53 -3.62
C ASP A 55 3.38 -3.02 -2.37
N ASN A 56 4.58 -2.52 -2.15
CA ASN A 56 5.51 -3.00 -1.13
C ASN A 56 5.61 -2.09 0.11
N GLU A 57 5.08 -0.88 0.03
CA GLU A 57 5.12 0.07 1.14
C GLU A 57 3.71 0.23 1.75
N PRO A 58 3.59 0.21 3.09
CA PRO A 58 2.29 0.35 3.74
C PRO A 58 1.66 1.69 3.37
N LEU A 59 0.37 1.63 3.04
CA LEU A 59 -0.38 2.80 2.59
C LEU A 59 -0.36 3.88 3.69
N GLY A 60 0.14 5.08 3.36
CA GLY A 60 0.01 6.24 4.22
C GLY A 60 0.67 6.08 5.60
N SER A 61 1.93 5.62 5.66
CA SER A 61 2.77 5.62 6.87
C SER A 61 3.12 7.04 7.36
N ILE A 62 2.14 7.94 7.43
CA ILE A 62 2.26 9.28 7.99
C ILE A 62 2.15 9.13 9.51
N LYS A 63 3.30 9.10 10.18
CA LYS A 63 3.40 9.05 11.64
C LYS A 63 3.03 10.41 12.22
N GLY A 64 2.24 10.45 13.31
CA GLY A 64 1.91 11.69 14.03
C GLY A 64 0.59 12.36 13.66
N HIS A 65 -0.25 11.71 12.85
CA HIS A 65 -1.62 12.14 12.56
C HIS A 65 -2.65 11.09 13.01
N GLU A 66 -2.37 10.42 14.11
CA GLU A 66 -3.32 9.54 14.77
C GLU A 66 -4.57 10.33 15.19
N VAL A 67 -5.75 9.77 14.97
CA VAL A 67 -7.02 10.40 15.33
C VAL A 67 -7.55 9.78 16.61
N ASP A 68 -7.65 10.59 17.66
CA ASP A 68 -8.30 10.22 18.90
C ASP A 68 -9.82 10.38 18.76
N ILE A 69 -10.55 9.25 18.76
CA ILE A 69 -12.01 9.26 18.78
C ILE A 69 -12.50 8.93 20.18
N THR A 70 -13.01 9.95 20.88
CA THR A 70 -13.65 9.76 22.20
C THR A 70 -15.02 9.12 22.03
N LEU A 71 -15.24 8.00 22.71
CA LEU A 71 -16.53 7.31 22.75
C LEU A 71 -17.40 7.84 23.88
N ASN A 72 -18.70 8.02 23.63
CA ASN A 72 -19.70 8.39 24.65
C ASN A 72 -20.29 7.18 25.39
N ILE A 73 -19.56 6.07 25.45
CA ILE A 73 -19.99 4.82 26.06
C ILE A 73 -18.93 4.30 27.03
N ASP A 74 -19.36 3.66 28.11
CA ASP A 74 -18.47 3.05 29.10
C ASP A 74 -17.97 1.66 28.65
N ARG A 75 -16.84 1.24 29.23
CA ARG A 75 -16.26 -0.10 29.06
C ARG A 75 -17.27 -1.21 29.41
N PRO A 76 -17.15 -2.42 28.83
CA PRO A 76 -16.01 -2.94 28.05
C PRO A 76 -16.04 -2.61 26.54
N TYR A 77 -14.85 -2.51 25.94
CA TYR A 77 -14.67 -2.34 24.49
C TYR A 77 -14.09 -3.61 23.85
N PRO A 78 -14.42 -3.88 22.56
CA PRO A 78 -15.42 -3.18 21.75
C PRO A 78 -16.85 -3.50 22.24
N PRO A 79 -17.82 -2.58 22.03
CA PRO A 79 -19.21 -2.86 22.39
C PRO A 79 -19.74 -4.09 21.66
N VAL A 80 -20.54 -4.89 22.35
CA VAL A 80 -21.14 -6.10 21.78
C VAL A 80 -22.01 -5.71 20.57
N LEU A 81 -21.78 -6.37 19.43
CA LEU A 81 -22.59 -6.16 18.24
C LEU A 81 -24.04 -6.57 18.53
N LYS A 82 -24.98 -5.64 18.32
CA LYS A 82 -26.42 -5.90 18.51
C LYS A 82 -26.98 -6.92 17.52
N ARG A 83 -26.30 -7.13 16.39
CA ARG A 83 -26.71 -8.05 15.32
C ARG A 83 -25.48 -8.70 14.67
N PRO A 84 -25.57 -9.97 14.24
CA PRO A 84 -24.53 -10.57 13.43
C PRO A 84 -24.41 -9.86 12.08
N ALA A 85 -23.24 -9.92 11.46
CA ALA A 85 -23.08 -9.48 10.07
C ALA A 85 -24.04 -10.26 9.16
N SER A 86 -24.61 -9.55 8.19
CA SER A 86 -25.44 -10.17 7.16
C SER A 86 -24.60 -11.17 6.35
N PRO A 87 -25.18 -12.33 5.98
CA PRO A 87 -24.47 -13.32 5.18
C PRO A 87 -24.13 -12.75 3.81
N ALA A 88 -22.86 -12.86 3.43
CA ALA A 88 -22.40 -12.58 2.07
C ALA A 88 -22.63 -13.80 1.17
N SER A 89 -22.92 -13.59 -0.11
CA SER A 89 -22.96 -14.70 -1.08
C SER A 89 -21.57 -15.31 -1.27
N PRO A 90 -21.44 -16.59 -1.70
CA PRO A 90 -20.14 -17.23 -1.91
C PRO A 90 -19.21 -16.42 -2.81
N ARG A 91 -19.74 -15.90 -3.93
CA ARG A 91 -18.98 -15.05 -4.85
C ARG A 91 -18.53 -13.73 -4.22
N ALA A 92 -19.39 -13.11 -3.40
CA ALA A 92 -19.02 -11.88 -2.69
C ALA A 92 -17.94 -12.17 -1.63
N ARG A 93 -18.04 -13.31 -0.96
CA ARG A 93 -17.07 -13.77 0.06
C ARG A 93 -15.68 -13.95 -0.53
N GLU A 94 -15.56 -14.66 -1.66
CA GLU A 94 -14.29 -14.85 -2.38
C GLU A 94 -13.66 -13.51 -2.81
N GLY A 95 -14.47 -12.59 -3.35
CA GLY A 95 -13.99 -11.27 -3.76
C GLY A 95 -13.52 -10.42 -2.57
N LEU A 96 -14.23 -10.47 -1.44
CA LEU A 96 -13.87 -9.74 -0.23
C LEU A 96 -12.61 -10.32 0.44
N GLU A 97 -12.43 -11.64 0.42
CA GLU A 97 -11.28 -12.30 1.06
C GLU A 97 -9.95 -11.81 0.50
N LYS A 98 -9.86 -11.64 -0.83
CA LYS A 98 -8.69 -11.06 -1.49
C LYS A 98 -8.32 -9.68 -0.93
N HIS A 99 -9.31 -8.79 -0.85
CA HIS A 99 -9.09 -7.41 -0.41
C HIS A 99 -8.82 -7.32 1.10
N ILE A 100 -9.46 -8.17 1.91
CA ILE A 100 -9.16 -8.24 3.35
C ILE A 100 -7.69 -8.63 3.55
N GLU A 101 -7.18 -9.59 2.78
CA GLU A 101 -5.79 -10.01 2.91
C GLU A 101 -4.80 -8.93 2.44
N GLU A 102 -5.09 -8.23 1.34
CA GLU A 102 -4.31 -7.07 0.89
C GLU A 102 -4.23 -5.99 2.00
N LEU A 103 -5.36 -5.64 2.61
CA LEU A 103 -5.40 -4.65 3.69
C LEU A 103 -4.70 -5.11 4.97
N ARG A 104 -4.64 -6.42 5.24
CA ARG A 104 -3.86 -6.97 6.34
C ARG A 104 -2.37 -6.88 6.09
N GLN A 105 -1.92 -7.13 4.86
CA GLN A 105 -0.50 -7.02 4.48
C GLN A 105 0.00 -5.57 4.52
N LEU A 106 -0.90 -4.61 4.24
CA LEU A 106 -0.60 -3.18 4.34
C LEU A 106 -0.71 -2.62 5.77
N ASP A 107 -0.88 -3.46 6.79
CA ASP A 107 -1.10 -3.07 8.20
C ASP A 107 -2.29 -2.12 8.42
N VAL A 108 -3.24 -2.09 7.48
CA VAL A 108 -4.49 -1.30 7.60
C VAL A 108 -5.53 -2.05 8.43
N LEU A 109 -5.59 -3.38 8.30
CA LEU A 109 -6.47 -4.24 9.10
C LEU A 109 -5.66 -5.21 9.97
N ARG A 110 -6.11 -5.41 11.21
CA ARG A 110 -5.61 -6.50 12.07
C ARG A 110 -6.75 -7.30 12.66
N LYS A 111 -6.48 -8.57 12.95
CA LYS A 111 -7.41 -9.42 13.70
C LYS A 111 -7.39 -9.00 15.18
N VAL A 112 -8.56 -8.84 15.76
CA VAL A 112 -8.76 -8.60 17.19
C VAL A 112 -9.43 -9.84 17.78
N GLY A 113 -8.89 -10.36 18.89
CA GLY A 113 -9.48 -11.49 19.59
C GLY A 113 -10.83 -11.16 20.23
N HIS A 114 -11.70 -12.14 20.42
CA HIS A 114 -13.02 -11.93 21.06
C HIS A 114 -12.92 -11.43 22.50
N THR A 115 -11.78 -11.65 23.15
CA THR A 115 -11.48 -11.29 24.55
C THR A 115 -10.35 -10.25 24.65
N GLU A 116 -9.88 -9.71 23.52
CA GLU A 116 -8.79 -8.74 23.51
C GLU A 116 -9.36 -7.35 23.82
N GLU A 117 -9.00 -6.80 24.98
CA GLU A 117 -9.26 -5.38 25.27
C GLU A 117 -8.30 -4.53 24.45
N VAL A 118 -8.86 -3.56 23.72
CA VAL A 118 -8.11 -2.63 22.88
C VAL A 118 -8.47 -1.20 23.29
N GLU A 119 -7.48 -0.30 23.33
CA GLU A 119 -7.71 1.11 23.69
C GLU A 119 -8.47 1.91 22.61
N VAL A 120 -8.66 1.30 21.42
CA VAL A 120 -9.40 1.80 20.25
C VAL A 120 -8.91 3.15 19.70
N THR A 121 -8.14 3.08 18.61
CA THR A 121 -8.24 4.03 17.49
C THR A 121 -9.08 3.35 16.40
N THR A 122 -10.38 3.64 16.39
CA THR A 122 -11.44 3.19 15.45
C THR A 122 -11.24 1.81 14.78
N PRO A 123 -11.79 0.70 15.31
CA PRO A 123 -11.71 -0.60 14.66
C PRO A 123 -12.83 -0.70 13.62
N VAL A 124 -12.50 -0.87 12.35
CA VAL A 124 -13.47 -1.40 11.38
C VAL A 124 -13.62 -2.89 11.68
N ILE A 125 -14.68 -3.25 12.42
CA ILE A 125 -14.96 -4.64 12.79
C ILE A 125 -15.62 -5.34 11.60
N ILE A 126 -14.87 -6.17 10.88
CA ILE A 126 -15.44 -7.11 9.92
C ILE A 126 -15.68 -8.44 10.66
N SER A 127 -16.90 -8.66 11.13
CA SER A 127 -17.29 -9.94 11.72
C SER A 127 -17.65 -10.94 10.62
N TRP A 128 -17.03 -12.11 10.64
CA TRP A 128 -17.18 -13.16 9.64
C TRP A 128 -17.76 -14.42 10.30
N ASN A 129 -18.88 -14.91 9.80
CA ASN A 129 -19.41 -16.21 10.21
C ASN A 129 -18.75 -17.31 9.38
N ASN A 130 -18.03 -18.22 10.05
CA ASN A 130 -17.71 -19.52 9.47
C ASN A 130 -18.91 -20.44 9.72
N ASP A 131 -19.70 -20.61 8.65
CA ASP A 131 -20.66 -21.68 8.40
C ASP A 131 -21.79 -21.91 9.42
N LYS A 132 -22.99 -21.47 9.02
CA LYS A 132 -24.17 -22.32 8.90
C LYS A 132 -24.85 -22.08 7.56
#